data_AF-A0A1B8FC13-F1
#
_entry.id   AF-A0A1B8FC13-F1
#
_cell.length_a   1.000
_cell.length_b   1.000
_cell.length_c   1.000
_cell.angle_alpha   90.00
_cell.angle_beta   90.00
_cell.angle_gamma   90.00
#
_symmetry.space_group_name_H-M   'P 1'
#
loop_
_entity.id
_entity.type
_entity.pdbx_description
1 polymer ?
#
loop_
_entity_poly.entity_id
_entity_poly.type
_entity_poly.pdbx_seq_one_letter_code
_entity_poly.pdbx_strand_id
1 'polypeptide(L)'
;MKIKPEEVQTFRGATTRRNIAYSVHEYANESDETDAICKLVGEKLEQYAAPAKIIVQESGRGGQDGERSEAIVMMPAGRQEELQKKIARAKARTQPWKIQSCVMRPWETKQVEWEKMERFLSGSRCRRIYLDSEMDDQQDWKRCKVGEERCDVCEKDDAMVEDREARQAAYVEEQRVIQEQAAQAERKRQGLWVDSGINVPSSSMNILVPSSEVLVPRSVIVTSP
;
A
#
# COMPACT_ATOMS: atom_id res chain seq x y z
N MET A 1 48.93 22.63 -6.72
CA MET A 1 47.76 23.21 -6.01
C MET A 1 47.26 22.18 -5.02
N LYS A 2 47.10 22.53 -3.74
CA LYS A 2 46.52 21.66 -2.72
C LYS A 2 45.08 22.09 -2.52
N ILE A 3 44.13 21.27 -2.97
CA ILE A 3 42.70 21.51 -2.75
C ILE A 3 42.43 21.30 -1.26
N LYS A 4 41.82 22.28 -0.59
CA LYS A 4 41.48 22.11 0.83
C LYS A 4 40.31 21.14 0.96
N PRO A 5 40.28 20.23 1.94
CA PRO A 5 39.15 19.31 2.14
C PRO A 5 37.81 20.04 2.31
N GLU A 6 37.86 21.25 2.89
CA GLU A 6 36.73 22.16 3.10
C GLU A 6 36.15 22.72 1.78
N GLU A 7 36.97 22.75 0.72
CA GLU A 7 36.61 23.23 -0.61
C GLU A 7 36.13 22.08 -1.53
N VAL A 8 36.18 20.83 -1.03
CA VAL A 8 35.63 19.64 -1.72
C VAL A 8 34.17 19.48 -1.31
N GLN A 9 33.29 20.16 -2.03
CA GLN A 9 31.86 19.91 -1.90
C GLN A 9 31.51 18.68 -2.75
N THR A 10 31.22 17.55 -2.10
CA THR A 10 30.67 16.37 -2.77
C THR A 10 29.27 16.68 -3.25
N PHE A 11 29.11 17.06 -4.51
CA PHE A 11 27.82 17.09 -5.20
C PHE A 11 27.37 15.64 -5.48
N ARG A 12 26.99 14.90 -4.43
CA ARG A 12 26.12 13.74 -4.62
C ARG A 12 24.68 14.22 -4.50
N GLY A 13 24.01 14.33 -5.65
CA GLY A 13 22.55 14.26 -5.65
C GLY A 13 22.10 12.90 -5.13
N ALA A 14 20.85 12.79 -4.68
CA ALA A 14 20.26 11.51 -4.25
C ALA A 14 20.63 10.41 -5.26
N THR A 15 21.14 9.30 -4.75
CA THR A 15 21.67 8.22 -5.59
C THR A 15 20.59 7.53 -6.41
N THR A 16 19.32 7.73 -6.05
CA THR A 16 18.15 7.22 -6.74
C THR A 16 17.61 8.18 -7.78
N ARG A 17 17.59 7.69 -9.02
CA ARG A 17 16.98 8.38 -10.14
C ARG A 17 15.45 8.26 -10.05
N ARG A 18 14.76 9.38 -10.23
CA ARG A 18 13.29 9.45 -10.09
C ARG A 18 12.55 8.74 -11.23
N ASN A 19 13.17 8.65 -12.40
CA ASN A 19 12.65 8.05 -13.63
C ASN A 19 12.81 6.52 -13.72
N ILE A 20 13.28 5.84 -12.66
CA ILE A 20 13.46 4.37 -12.67
C ILE A 20 12.39 3.68 -11.82
N ALA A 21 11.59 2.77 -12.39
CA ALA A 21 10.79 1.84 -11.60
C ALA A 21 11.63 0.64 -11.16
N TYR A 22 11.68 0.34 -9.87
CA TYR A 22 12.36 -0.85 -9.34
C TYR A 22 11.37 -1.99 -9.17
N SER A 23 11.70 -3.18 -9.64
CA SER A 23 10.86 -4.36 -9.48
C SER A 23 11.68 -5.64 -9.28
N VAL A 24 11.03 -6.65 -8.70
CA VAL A 24 11.55 -8.00 -8.63
C VAL A 24 10.57 -8.92 -9.35
N HIS A 25 11.08 -9.73 -10.27
CA HIS A 25 10.30 -10.61 -11.13
C HIS A 25 10.63 -12.07 -10.83
N GLU A 26 9.59 -12.87 -10.62
CA GLU A 26 9.73 -14.30 -10.37
C GLU A 26 9.61 -15.10 -11.67
N TYR A 27 10.54 -16.04 -11.89
CA TYR A 27 10.48 -16.97 -13.02
C TYR A 27 10.34 -18.42 -12.54
N ALA A 28 9.72 -19.28 -13.34
CA ALA A 28 9.49 -20.67 -12.97
C ALA A 28 10.82 -21.42 -12.76
N ASN A 29 10.91 -22.26 -11.73
CA ASN A 29 12.14 -23.02 -11.43
C ASN A 29 12.56 -23.97 -12.58
N GLU A 30 11.62 -24.31 -13.46
CA GLU A 30 11.83 -25.20 -14.60
C GLU A 30 12.29 -24.47 -15.87
N SER A 31 12.21 -23.13 -15.90
CA SER A 31 12.68 -22.34 -17.05
C SER A 31 14.17 -22.01 -16.92
N ASP A 32 14.90 -22.06 -18.03
CA ASP A 32 16.22 -21.46 -18.11
C ASP A 32 16.13 -19.95 -17.80
N GLU A 33 17.06 -19.45 -16.98
CA GLU A 33 17.08 -18.03 -16.57
C GLU A 33 17.19 -17.11 -17.80
N THR A 34 17.93 -17.53 -18.82
CA THR A 34 18.12 -16.79 -20.07
C THR A 34 16.82 -16.72 -20.86
N ASP A 35 16.07 -17.82 -20.92
CA ASP A 35 14.77 -17.87 -21.60
C ASP A 35 13.74 -17.01 -20.86
N ALA A 36 13.76 -17.04 -19.53
CA ALA A 36 12.92 -16.17 -18.71
C ALA A 36 13.24 -14.69 -18.92
N ILE A 37 14.53 -14.32 -18.97
CA ILE A 37 14.99 -12.96 -19.31
C ILE A 37 14.48 -12.57 -20.69
N CYS A 38 14.70 -13.40 -21.71
CA CYS A 38 14.30 -13.09 -23.09
C CYS A 38 12.79 -12.89 -23.21
N LYS A 39 12.01 -13.75 -22.55
CA LYS A 39 10.55 -13.63 -22.50
C LYS A 39 10.12 -12.31 -21.87
N LEU A 40 10.66 -11.99 -20.69
CA LEU A 40 10.34 -10.76 -19.97
C LEU A 40 10.72 -9.50 -20.78
N VAL A 41 11.90 -9.52 -21.41
CA VAL A 41 12.34 -8.42 -22.28
C VAL A 41 11.39 -8.27 -23.46
N GLY A 42 10.93 -9.37 -24.07
CA GLY A 42 9.93 -9.35 -25.14
C GLY A 42 8.61 -8.72 -24.71
N GLU A 43 8.04 -9.17 -23.59
CA GLU A 43 6.80 -8.61 -23.01
C GLU A 43 6.94 -7.11 -22.73
N LYS A 44 8.09 -6.70 -22.20
CA LYS A 44 8.37 -5.29 -21.92
C LYS A 44 8.54 -4.47 -23.20
N LEU A 45 9.18 -5.00 -24.24
CA LEU A 45 9.29 -4.31 -25.53
C LEU A 45 7.91 -4.10 -26.17
N GLU A 46 6.97 -5.01 -26.00
CA GLU A 46 5.58 -4.83 -26.45
C GLU A 46 4.83 -3.76 -25.62
N GLN A 47 5.11 -3.69 -24.31
CA GLN A 47 4.52 -2.69 -23.41
C GLN A 47 4.89 -1.25 -23.80
N TYR A 48 6.04 -1.04 -24.45
CA TYR A 48 6.54 0.29 -24.81
C TYR A 48 6.34 0.61 -26.30
N ALA A 49 5.53 1.63 -26.60
CA ALA A 49 5.17 2.05 -27.96
C ALA A 49 6.33 2.69 -28.77
N ALA A 50 7.42 3.07 -28.11
CA ALA A 50 8.66 3.58 -28.71
C ALA A 50 9.81 2.63 -28.37
N PRO A 51 10.93 2.60 -29.11
CA PRO A 51 12.06 1.72 -28.81
C PRO A 51 12.64 2.02 -27.42
N ALA A 52 12.11 1.35 -26.40
CA ALA A 52 12.63 1.38 -25.05
C ALA A 52 13.96 0.64 -25.04
N LYS A 53 15.02 1.31 -24.60
CA LYS A 53 16.30 0.65 -24.33
C LYS A 53 16.17 -0.13 -23.01
N ILE A 54 15.75 -1.38 -23.11
CA ILE A 54 15.78 -2.30 -21.98
C ILE A 54 17.23 -2.76 -21.81
N ILE A 55 17.96 -2.12 -20.91
CA ILE A 55 19.33 -2.50 -20.57
C ILE A 55 19.25 -3.42 -19.34
N VAL A 56 19.39 -4.73 -19.56
CA VAL A 56 19.61 -5.70 -18.48
C VAL A 56 21.03 -5.51 -17.98
N GLN A 57 21.20 -4.71 -16.93
CA GLN A 57 22.49 -4.41 -16.33
C GLN A 57 22.32 -4.17 -14.82
N GLU A 58 23.39 -4.41 -14.06
CA GLU A 58 23.52 -3.94 -12.68
C GLU A 58 23.02 -2.49 -12.57
N SER A 59 22.07 -2.25 -11.67
CA SER A 59 21.06 -1.17 -11.64
C SER A 59 21.54 0.29 -11.67
N GLY A 60 22.85 0.55 -11.81
CA GLY A 60 23.45 1.89 -11.70
C GLY A 60 23.54 2.70 -12.99
N ARG A 61 23.26 2.14 -14.18
CA ARG A 61 23.45 2.85 -15.46
C ARG A 61 22.17 3.31 -16.17
N GLY A 62 21.03 2.67 -15.94
CA GLY A 62 19.76 2.98 -16.64
C GLY A 62 19.17 4.36 -16.28
N GLY A 63 18.63 5.10 -17.26
CA GLY A 63 17.94 6.38 -17.03
C GLY A 63 18.85 7.61 -16.88
N GLN A 64 20.05 7.62 -17.49
CA GLN A 64 20.92 8.81 -17.53
C GLN A 64 20.35 9.96 -18.37
N ASP A 65 19.50 9.61 -19.33
CA ASP A 65 18.75 10.52 -20.20
C ASP A 65 17.56 11.19 -19.49
N GLY A 66 17.23 10.75 -18.27
CA GLY A 66 16.05 11.24 -17.54
C GLY A 66 14.73 10.63 -18.04
N GLU A 67 14.77 9.79 -19.06
CA GLU A 67 13.60 9.11 -19.62
C GLU A 67 13.14 7.95 -18.73
N ARG A 68 11.86 7.61 -18.83
CA ARG A 68 11.29 6.50 -18.05
C ARG A 68 12.06 5.21 -18.29
N SER A 69 12.43 4.54 -17.20
CA SER A 69 13.27 3.34 -17.20
C SER A 69 12.76 2.34 -16.16
N GLU A 70 13.07 1.06 -16.35
CA GLU A 70 12.82 0.00 -15.35
C GLU A 70 14.11 -0.71 -14.97
N ALA A 71 14.24 -1.04 -13.68
CA ALA A 71 15.31 -1.88 -13.15
C ALA A 71 14.68 -3.11 -12.50
N ILE A 72 14.89 -4.26 -13.12
CA ILE A 72 14.22 -5.52 -12.75
C ILE A 72 15.27 -6.51 -12.23
N VAL A 73 15.04 -7.06 -11.05
CA VAL A 73 15.83 -8.19 -10.51
C VAL A 73 15.04 -9.47 -10.74
N MET A 74 15.66 -10.49 -11.33
CA MET A 74 15.03 -11.79 -11.55
C MET A 74 15.34 -12.76 -10.41
N MET A 75 14.35 -13.55 -10.01
CA MET A 75 14.53 -14.58 -8.98
C MET A 75 13.63 -15.80 -9.23
N PRO A 76 14.00 -16.99 -8.73
CA PRO A 76 13.15 -18.17 -8.89
C PRO A 76 11.82 -18.04 -8.14
N ALA A 77 10.76 -18.64 -8.68
CA ALA A 77 9.40 -18.52 -8.16
C ALA A 77 9.24 -19.05 -6.74
N GLY A 78 8.44 -18.36 -5.94
CA GLY A 78 8.16 -18.68 -4.53
C GLY A 78 9.25 -18.22 -3.55
N ARG A 79 10.40 -17.75 -4.05
CA ARG A 79 11.45 -17.20 -3.19
C ARG A 79 11.01 -15.92 -2.49
N GLN A 80 10.26 -15.06 -3.15
CA GLN A 80 9.82 -13.81 -2.54
C GLN A 80 8.89 -14.09 -1.35
N GLU A 81 7.93 -15.00 -1.52
CA GLU A 81 7.03 -15.42 -0.44
C GLU A 81 7.78 -16.14 0.70
N GLU A 82 8.76 -16.99 0.37
CA GLU A 82 9.64 -17.65 1.34
C GLU A 82 10.37 -16.60 2.20
N LEU A 83 10.96 -15.59 1.57
CA LEU A 83 11.67 -14.50 2.25
C LEU A 83 10.72 -13.66 3.11
N GLN A 84 9.51 -13.37 2.63
CA GLN A 84 8.49 -12.67 3.42
C GLN A 84 8.14 -13.45 4.69
N LYS A 85 7.90 -14.77 4.58
CA LYS A 85 7.63 -15.65 5.73
C LYS A 85 8.82 -15.70 6.69
N LYS A 86 10.05 -15.79 6.18
CA LYS A 86 11.28 -15.75 6.98
C LYS A 86 11.38 -14.45 7.79
N ILE A 87 11.17 -13.30 7.15
CA ILE A 87 11.22 -11.99 7.79
C ILE A 87 10.09 -11.82 8.81
N ALA A 88 8.87 -12.27 8.51
CA ALA A 88 7.75 -12.22 9.45
C ALA A 88 8.04 -13.05 10.71
N ARG A 89 8.59 -14.26 10.55
CA ARG A 89 9.02 -15.10 11.68
C ARG A 89 10.15 -14.46 12.49
N ALA A 90 11.12 -13.82 11.84
CA ALA A 90 12.18 -13.10 12.52
C ALA A 90 11.62 -11.93 13.35
N LYS A 91 10.77 -11.09 12.75
CA LYS A 91 10.09 -9.97 13.43
C LYS A 91 9.27 -10.42 14.65
N ALA A 92 8.60 -11.57 14.56
CA ALA A 92 7.85 -12.14 15.67
C ALA A 92 8.74 -12.65 16.82
N ARG A 93 10.00 -12.99 16.54
CA ARG A 93 10.97 -13.50 17.53
C ARG A 93 11.84 -12.41 18.16
N THR A 94 12.03 -11.27 17.49
CA THR A 94 12.92 -10.21 17.96
C THR A 94 12.28 -9.38 19.08
N GLN A 95 12.86 -9.42 20.28
CA GLN A 95 12.59 -8.43 21.34
C GLN A 95 13.27 -7.09 20.99
N PRO A 96 12.69 -5.91 21.30
CA PRO A 96 13.09 -4.60 20.76
C PRO A 96 14.50 -4.08 21.12
N TRP A 97 15.28 -4.79 21.93
CA TRP A 97 16.45 -4.23 22.61
C TRP A 97 17.56 -5.27 22.75
N LYS A 98 18.57 -5.15 21.89
CA LYS A 98 20.01 -5.41 22.12
C LYS A 98 20.69 -5.57 20.76
N ILE A 99 20.91 -4.46 20.05
CA ILE A 99 22.03 -4.39 19.12
C ILE A 99 23.13 -3.69 19.91
N GLN A 100 23.83 -4.45 20.76
CA GLN A 100 25.11 -3.98 21.29
C GLN A 100 26.08 -3.99 20.11
N SER A 101 26.63 -2.82 19.82
CA SER A 101 27.73 -2.61 18.88
C SER A 101 28.90 -3.53 19.25
N CYS A 102 28.95 -4.71 18.62
CA CYS A 102 30.16 -5.52 18.54
C CYS A 102 30.84 -5.22 17.20
N VAL A 103 32.17 -5.19 17.22
CA VAL A 103 32.97 -5.21 15.99
C VAL A 103 32.70 -6.55 15.30
N MET A 104 31.97 -6.50 14.19
CA MET A 104 31.56 -7.69 13.44
C MET A 104 32.78 -8.36 12.79
N ARG A 105 32.85 -9.68 12.86
CA ARG A 105 33.82 -10.48 12.11
C ARG A 105 33.51 -10.41 10.60
N PRO A 106 34.49 -10.63 9.71
CA PRO A 106 34.28 -10.52 8.26
C PRO A 106 33.17 -11.42 7.69
N TRP A 107 32.94 -12.60 8.27
CA TRP A 107 31.85 -13.49 7.86
C TRP A 107 30.47 -13.01 8.34
N GLU A 108 30.41 -12.33 9.49
CA GLU A 108 29.20 -11.68 10.00
C GLU A 108 28.84 -10.47 9.12
N THR A 109 29.83 -9.80 8.52
CA THR A 109 29.60 -8.73 7.53
C THR A 109 28.93 -9.28 6.27
N LYS A 110 29.40 -10.42 5.73
CA LYS A 110 28.75 -11.09 4.59
C LYS A 110 27.31 -11.51 4.90
N GLN A 111 27.07 -11.96 6.14
CA GLN A 111 25.73 -12.32 6.59
C GLN A 111 24.80 -11.10 6.64
N VAL A 112 25.28 -9.96 7.17
CA VAL A 112 24.51 -8.71 7.20
C VAL A 112 24.17 -8.21 5.79
N GLU A 113 25.13 -8.25 4.87
CA GLU A 113 24.91 -7.88 3.46
C GLU A 113 23.90 -8.82 2.78
N TRP A 114 23.94 -10.11 3.10
CA TRP A 114 22.94 -11.07 2.61
C TRP A 114 21.55 -10.81 3.20
N GLU A 115 21.44 -10.54 4.50
CA GLU A 115 20.17 -10.20 5.15
C GLU A 115 19.57 -8.90 4.59
N LYS A 116 20.42 -7.94 4.23
CA LYS A 116 20.02 -6.74 3.50
C LYS A 116 19.43 -7.09 2.13
N MET A 117 20.15 -7.87 1.34
CA MET A 117 19.66 -8.34 0.04
C MET A 117 18.32 -9.09 0.17
N GLU A 118 18.18 -10.00 1.14
CA GLU A 118 16.93 -10.72 1.40
C GLU A 118 15.77 -9.78 1.77
N ARG A 119 16.04 -8.75 2.58
CA ARG A 119 15.04 -7.72 2.91
C ARG A 119 14.63 -6.92 1.69
N PHE A 120 15.59 -6.54 0.83
CA PHE A 120 15.27 -5.94 -0.46
C PHE A 120 14.35 -6.88 -1.21
N LEU A 121 14.79 -8.09 -1.58
CA LEU A 121 14.09 -9.07 -2.42
C LEU A 121 12.69 -9.42 -1.92
N SER A 122 12.49 -9.54 -0.61
CA SER A 122 11.19 -9.82 -0.01
C SER A 122 10.09 -8.80 -0.38
N GLY A 123 10.47 -7.57 -0.73
CA GLY A 123 9.51 -6.48 -0.96
C GLY A 123 8.79 -6.06 0.32
N SER A 124 9.35 -6.33 1.50
CA SER A 124 8.74 -5.97 2.79
C SER A 124 8.67 -4.45 3.06
N ARG A 125 9.33 -3.65 2.23
CA ARG A 125 9.30 -2.19 2.19
C ARG A 125 9.36 -1.75 0.72
N CYS A 126 8.98 -0.50 0.46
CA CYS A 126 9.22 0.16 -0.82
C CYS A 126 10.68 -0.02 -1.28
N ARG A 127 10.88 -0.48 -2.51
CA ARG A 127 12.21 -0.75 -3.07
C ARG A 127 13.09 0.49 -3.09
N ARG A 128 12.52 1.65 -3.46
CA ARG A 128 13.24 2.92 -3.50
C ARG A 128 13.70 3.35 -2.11
N ILE A 129 12.81 3.33 -1.13
CA ILE A 129 13.17 3.64 0.26
C ILE A 129 14.23 2.68 0.80
N TYR A 130 14.15 1.39 0.44
CA TYR A 130 15.19 0.45 0.82
C TYR A 130 16.56 0.89 0.29
N LEU A 131 16.64 1.21 -1.01
CA LEU A 131 17.88 1.68 -1.63
C LEU A 131 18.34 3.04 -1.06
N ASP A 132 17.43 3.99 -0.89
CA ASP A 132 17.70 5.31 -0.29
C ASP A 132 18.26 5.17 1.13
N SER A 133 17.72 4.24 1.92
CA SER A 133 18.17 4.01 3.29
C SER A 133 19.58 3.40 3.37
N GLU A 134 19.97 2.56 2.40
CA GLU A 134 21.30 1.96 2.35
C GLU A 134 22.36 2.92 1.76
N MET A 135 21.94 3.80 0.84
CA MET A 135 22.86 4.66 0.11
C MET A 135 22.99 6.06 0.70
N ASP A 136 21.89 6.63 1.21
CA ASP A 136 21.74 8.03 1.57
C ASP A 136 21.21 8.23 3.01
N ASP A 137 21.13 7.17 3.83
CA ASP A 137 20.60 7.14 5.21
C ASP A 137 19.19 7.76 5.35
N GLN A 138 18.44 7.86 4.26
CA GLN A 138 17.13 8.48 4.23
C GLN A 138 16.04 7.49 4.66
N GLN A 139 15.50 7.69 5.88
CA GLN A 139 14.55 6.75 6.51
C GLN A 139 13.16 7.33 6.78
N ASP A 140 12.93 8.61 6.52
CA ASP A 140 11.68 9.28 6.91
C ASP A 140 10.48 8.87 6.04
N TRP A 141 10.74 8.31 4.87
CA TRP A 141 9.71 7.98 3.90
C TRP A 141 9.37 6.50 3.89
N LYS A 142 8.12 6.21 3.52
CA LYS A 142 7.59 4.83 3.53
C LYS A 142 7.30 4.29 2.13
N ARG A 143 7.18 5.17 1.13
CA ARG A 143 6.74 4.85 -0.25
C ARG A 143 7.47 5.75 -1.26
N CYS A 144 7.33 5.44 -2.55
CA CYS A 144 7.83 6.30 -3.64
C CYS A 144 7.20 7.70 -3.55
N LYS A 145 7.94 8.76 -3.90
CA LYS A 145 7.38 10.11 -3.87
C LYS A 145 6.61 10.45 -5.12
N VAL A 146 5.80 11.50 -5.00
CA VAL A 146 5.08 12.09 -6.13
C VAL A 146 6.08 12.55 -7.18
N GLY A 147 5.85 12.16 -8.43
CA GLY A 147 6.76 12.42 -9.56
C GLY A 147 7.91 11.42 -9.70
N GLU A 148 7.97 10.37 -8.89
CA GLU A 148 8.88 9.24 -9.08
C GLU A 148 8.13 8.05 -9.70
N GLU A 149 8.83 7.28 -10.53
CA GLU A 149 8.30 6.02 -11.06
C GLU A 149 8.05 5.02 -9.92
N ARG A 150 6.86 4.42 -9.88
CA ARG A 150 6.48 3.52 -8.78
C ARG A 150 7.23 2.20 -8.88
N CYS A 151 7.59 1.65 -7.72
CA CYS A 151 8.11 0.28 -7.63
C CYS A 151 6.98 -0.74 -7.52
N ASP A 152 7.31 -2.00 -7.81
CA ASP A 152 6.39 -3.15 -7.75
C ASP A 152 5.63 -3.26 -6.42
N VAL A 153 6.31 -2.96 -5.30
CA VAL A 153 5.70 -3.01 -3.96
C VAL A 153 4.64 -1.92 -3.80
N CYS A 154 4.96 -0.68 -4.18
CA CYS A 154 4.02 0.42 -4.05
C CYS A 154 2.83 0.26 -4.99
N GLU A 155 3.07 -0.18 -6.22
CA GLU A 155 2.02 -0.45 -7.21
C GLU A 155 1.02 -1.50 -6.73
N LYS A 156 1.51 -2.63 -6.19
CA LYS A 156 0.65 -3.67 -5.60
C LYS A 156 -0.16 -3.16 -4.41
N ASP A 157 0.49 -2.44 -3.50
CA ASP A 157 -0.16 -1.86 -2.33
C ASP A 157 -1.28 -0.88 -2.73
N ASP A 158 -1.05 -0.05 -3.75
CA ASP A 158 -2.05 0.90 -4.26
C ASP A 158 -3.22 0.17 -4.91
N ALA A 159 -2.95 -0.85 -5.74
CA ALA A 159 -4.00 -1.67 -6.34
C ALA A 159 -4.87 -2.39 -5.29
N MET A 160 -4.29 -2.84 -4.18
CA MET A 160 -5.06 -3.45 -3.07
C MET A 160 -5.94 -2.42 -2.34
N VAL A 161 -5.46 -1.18 -2.17
CA VAL A 161 -6.25 -0.10 -1.57
C VAL A 161 -7.41 0.25 -2.49
N GLU A 162 -7.16 0.43 -3.78
CA GLU A 162 -8.16 0.75 -4.79
C GLU A 162 -9.26 -0.33 -4.88
N ASP A 163 -8.90 -1.62 -4.91
CA ASP A 163 -9.87 -2.73 -4.90
C ASP A 163 -10.74 -2.72 -3.62
N ARG A 164 -10.14 -2.47 -2.45
CA ARG A 164 -10.87 -2.37 -1.19
C ARG A 164 -11.85 -1.19 -1.19
N GLU A 165 -11.41 -0.03 -1.67
CA GLU A 165 -12.24 1.16 -1.79
C GLU A 165 -13.39 0.94 -2.78
N ALA A 166 -13.13 0.28 -3.91
CA ALA A 166 -14.16 -0.06 -4.90
C ALA A 166 -15.23 -0.99 -4.30
N ARG A 167 -14.84 -2.01 -3.54
CA ARG A 167 -15.78 -2.90 -2.84
C ARG A 167 -16.60 -2.15 -1.80
N GLN A 168 -15.98 -1.25 -1.05
CA GLN A 168 -16.68 -0.43 -0.07
C GLN A 168 -17.67 0.53 -0.74
N ALA A 169 -17.30 1.15 -1.85
CA ALA A 169 -18.18 2.00 -2.64
C ALA A 169 -19.38 1.22 -3.20
N ALA A 170 -19.16 0.02 -3.74
CA ALA A 170 -20.22 -0.85 -4.24
C ALA A 170 -21.22 -1.22 -3.14
N TYR A 171 -20.72 -1.58 -1.95
CA TYR A 171 -21.57 -1.87 -0.79
C TYR A 171 -22.40 -0.65 -0.35
N VAL A 172 -21.79 0.53 -0.29
CA VAL A 172 -22.50 1.78 0.06
C VAL A 172 -23.59 2.10 -0.96
N GLU A 173 -23.30 1.92 -2.25
CA GLU A 173 -24.27 2.15 -3.32
C GLU A 173 -25.43 1.16 -3.24
N GLU A 174 -25.16 -0.13 -2.98
CA GLU A 174 -26.19 -1.14 -2.77
C GLU A 174 -27.12 -0.78 -1.60
N GLN A 175 -26.55 -0.36 -0.47
CA GLN A 175 -27.35 0.11 0.69
C GLN A 175 -28.21 1.32 0.35
N ARG A 176 -27.69 2.26 -0.46
CA ARG A 176 -28.45 3.44 -0.91
C ARG A 176 -29.65 3.03 -1.76
N VAL A 177 -29.46 2.11 -2.71
CA VAL A 177 -30.54 1.58 -3.56
C VAL A 177 -31.61 0.90 -2.72
N ILE A 178 -31.23 0.09 -1.73
CA ILE A 178 -32.18 -0.58 -0.82
C ILE A 178 -33.00 0.45 -0.03
N GLN A 179 -32.36 1.48 0.54
CA GLN A 179 -33.05 2.53 1.28
C GLN A 179 -34.02 3.33 0.40
N GLU A 180 -33.61 3.67 -0.82
CA GLU A 180 -34.47 4.40 -1.75
C GLU A 180 -35.69 3.57 -2.16
N GLN A 181 -35.49 2.27 -2.44
CA GLN A 181 -36.60 1.36 -2.72
C GLN A 181 -37.57 1.25 -1.55
N ALA A 182 -37.07 1.15 -0.32
CA ALA A 182 -37.89 1.13 0.88
C ALA A 182 -38.71 2.43 1.03
N ALA A 183 -38.07 3.59 0.86
CA ALA A 183 -38.74 4.88 0.92
C ALA A 183 -39.82 5.04 -0.17
N GLN A 184 -39.55 4.57 -1.39
CA GLN A 184 -40.53 4.57 -2.47
C GLN A 184 -41.71 3.63 -2.18
N ALA A 185 -41.45 2.44 -1.65
CA ALA A 185 -42.49 1.49 -1.26
C ALA A 185 -43.38 2.07 -0.15
N GLU A 186 -42.81 2.78 0.81
CA GLU A 186 -43.55 3.47 1.86
C GLU A 186 -44.42 4.60 1.30
N ARG A 187 -43.89 5.46 0.41
CA ARG A 187 -44.68 6.49 -0.27
C ARG A 187 -45.86 5.90 -1.04
N LYS A 188 -45.67 4.78 -1.75
CA LYS A 188 -46.76 4.09 -2.47
C LYS A 188 -47.84 3.58 -1.50
N ARG A 189 -47.46 3.03 -0.34
CA ARG A 189 -48.43 2.61 0.70
C ARG A 189 -49.23 3.78 1.25
N GLN A 190 -48.58 4.91 1.55
CA GLN A 190 -49.26 6.12 2.04
C GLN A 190 -50.18 6.73 0.97
N GLY A 191 -49.75 6.76 -0.30
CA GLY A 191 -50.57 7.21 -1.44
C GLY A 191 -51.85 6.39 -1.62
N LEU A 192 -51.78 5.07 -1.43
CA LEU A 192 -52.96 4.19 -1.52
C LEU A 192 -53.98 4.42 -0.39
N TRP A 193 -53.50 4.86 0.79
CA TRP A 193 -54.35 5.20 1.94
C TRP A 193 -55.14 6.50 1.74
N VAL A 194 -54.56 7.51 1.07
CA VAL A 194 -55.24 8.79 0.82
C VAL A 194 -56.26 8.75 -0.32
N ASP A 195 -56.16 7.76 -1.22
CA ASP A 195 -57.04 7.61 -2.40
C ASP A 195 -58.26 6.69 -2.16
N SER A 196 -58.37 6.08 -0.97
CA SER A 196 -59.49 5.16 -0.65
C SER A 196 -60.84 5.86 -0.40
N GLY A 197 -60.95 7.19 -0.56
CA GLY A 197 -62.24 7.89 -0.53
C GLY A 197 -63.06 7.66 0.76
N ILE A 198 -62.43 7.22 1.85
CA ILE A 198 -63.10 7.06 3.14
C ILE A 198 -63.14 8.45 3.76
N ASN A 199 -64.28 9.13 3.63
CA ASN A 199 -64.60 10.30 4.43
C ASN A 199 -64.63 9.85 5.90
N VAL A 200 -63.51 10.03 6.60
CA VAL A 200 -63.46 9.88 8.05
C VAL A 200 -64.22 11.08 8.62
N PRO A 201 -65.41 10.89 9.23
CA PRO A 201 -66.10 12.00 9.85
C PRO A 201 -65.18 12.53 10.95
N SER A 202 -64.98 13.84 10.97
CA SER A 202 -64.35 14.53 12.09
C SER A 202 -65.26 14.40 13.32
N SER A 203 -65.24 13.25 13.98
CA SER A 203 -65.79 13.10 15.32
C SER A 203 -64.70 13.49 16.30
N SER A 204 -64.79 14.73 16.76
CA SER A 204 -64.22 15.27 17.99
C SER A 204 -64.15 14.20 19.09
N MET A 205 -63.01 13.53 19.22
CA MET A 205 -62.64 12.88 20.47
C MET A 205 -62.02 13.96 21.36
N ASN A 206 -62.84 14.46 22.28
CA ASN A 206 -62.34 15.08 23.51
C ASN A 206 -61.52 14.01 24.24
N ILE A 207 -60.20 14.06 24.10
CA ILE A 207 -59.32 13.37 25.04
C ILE A 207 -59.45 14.13 26.35
N LEU A 208 -60.23 13.57 27.26
CA LEU A 208 -60.22 13.95 28.65
C LEU A 208 -58.80 13.70 29.17
N VAL A 209 -58.08 14.78 29.46
CA VAL A 209 -56.79 14.76 30.15
C VAL A 209 -57.00 14.14 31.53
N PRO A 210 -56.39 12.99 31.87
CA PRO A 210 -56.19 12.62 33.26
C PRO A 210 -54.98 13.40 33.78
N SER A 211 -55.18 14.08 34.90
CA SER A 211 -54.21 14.91 35.58
C SER A 211 -52.86 14.23 35.83
N SER A 212 -51.83 15.07 35.84
CA SER A 212 -50.45 14.78 36.14
C SER A 212 -50.25 14.00 37.45
N GLU A 213 -49.50 12.90 37.38
CA GLU A 213 -48.61 12.52 38.47
C GLU A 213 -47.17 12.53 37.97
N VAL A 214 -46.39 13.41 38.60
CA VAL A 214 -44.98 13.66 38.38
C VAL A 214 -44.19 12.47 38.91
N LEU A 215 -43.52 11.72 38.03
CA LEU A 215 -42.44 10.81 38.43
C LEU A 215 -41.10 11.38 37.98
N VAL A 216 -40.36 11.85 38.97
CA VAL A 216 -39.00 12.38 38.92
C VAL A 216 -38.02 11.32 38.40
N PRO A 217 -37.12 11.64 37.44
CA PRO A 217 -36.00 10.76 37.12
C PRO A 217 -34.95 10.85 38.22
N ARG A 218 -34.78 9.76 38.98
CA ARG A 218 -33.71 9.62 39.97
C ARG A 218 -32.42 9.26 39.22
N SER A 219 -31.57 10.26 39.01
CA SER A 219 -30.19 10.11 38.56
C SER A 219 -29.38 9.30 39.58
N VAL A 220 -28.86 8.14 39.17
CA VAL A 220 -27.85 7.41 39.93
C VAL A 220 -26.51 7.58 39.23
N ILE A 221 -25.69 8.44 39.83
CA ILE A 221 -24.24 8.46 39.65
C ILE A 221 -23.69 7.34 40.53
N VAL A 222 -22.94 6.41 39.96
CA VAL A 222 -22.03 5.56 40.74
C VAL A 222 -20.63 5.73 40.15
N THR A 223 -19.80 6.40 40.96
CA THR A 223 -18.35 6.50 40.85
C THR A 223 -17.70 5.19 41.28
N SER A 224 -16.62 4.83 40.58
CA SER A 224 -15.64 3.80 40.96
C SER A 224 -15.05 4.02 42.35
N PRO A 225 -14.55 2.95 42.96
CA PRO A 225 -13.12 2.86 43.31
C PRO A 225 -12.33 1.94 42.38
#